data_AF-A0A061HUN1-F1
#
_entry.id   AF-A0A061HUN1-F1
#
_cell.length_a   1.000
_cell.length_b   1.000
_cell.length_c   1.000
_cell.angle_alpha   90.00
_cell.angle_beta   90.00
_cell.angle_gamma   90.00
#
_symmetry.space_group_name_H-M   'P 1'
#
loop_
_entity.id
_entity.type
_entity.pdbx_description
1 polymer ?
#
loop_
_entity_poly.entity_id
_entity_poly.type
_entity_poly.pdbx_seq_one_letter_code
_entity_poly.pdbx_strand_id
1 'polypeptide(L)' 'MTEETSGRLWVRLLDECENEVVKFSASPNPVLQRAESSCRQVSHVFTDFGKGIRYVSFEQYGRDTRSWVGRTMVPL' A
#
# COMPACT_ATOMS: atom_id res chain seq x y z
N MET A 1 2.37 -25.00 0.51
CA MET A 1 3.18 -23.85 0.04
C MET A 1 2.25 -22.65 0.11
N THR A 2 2.53 -21.71 1.00
CA THR A 2 1.63 -20.60 1.35
C THR A 2 2.05 -19.37 0.57
N GLU A 3 1.13 -18.79 -0.19
CA GLU A 3 1.34 -17.55 -0.93
C GLU A 3 1.27 -16.36 0.04
N GLU A 4 2.30 -15.51 0.04
CA GLU A 4 2.40 -14.33 0.90
C GLU A 4 2.51 -13.06 0.06
N THR A 5 1.44 -12.27 -0.08
CA THR A 5 1.53 -10.95 -0.72
C THR A 5 1.88 -9.92 0.36
N SER A 6 3.04 -9.26 0.24
CA SER A 6 3.43 -8.18 1.16
C SER A 6 3.04 -6.84 0.53
N GLY A 7 2.15 -6.13 1.21
CA GLY A 7 1.74 -4.76 0.85
C GLY A 7 2.39 -3.74 1.78
N ARG A 8 2.73 -2.57 1.24
CA ARG A 8 3.04 -1.37 2.01
C ARG A 8 2.23 -0.20 1.48
N LEU A 9 1.77 0.63 2.39
CA LEU A 9 1.07 1.87 2.12
C LEU A 9 1.79 3.00 2.84
N TRP A 10 2.07 4.08 2.11
CA TRP A 10 2.50 5.35 2.68
C TRP A 10 1.51 6.43 2.29
N VAL A 11 1.16 7.25 3.28
CA VAL A 11 0.33 8.44 3.08
C VAL A 11 1.07 9.61 3.70
N ARG A 12 1.30 10.66 2.93
CA ARG A 12 2.01 11.87 3.38
C ARG A 12 1.14 13.09 3.22
N LEU A 13 1.13 13.96 4.22
CA LEU A 13 0.59 15.32 4.13
C LEU A 13 1.73 16.27 3.77
N LEU A 14 1.55 17.05 2.71
CA LEU A 14 2.58 17.93 2.18
C LEU A 14 2.15 19.39 2.22
N ASP A 15 3.11 20.29 2.40
CA ASP A 15 2.91 21.74 2.32
C ASP A 15 2.89 22.28 0.87
N GLU A 16 2.86 23.60 0.70
CA GLU A 16 2.84 24.25 -0.62
C GLU A 16 4.08 24.02 -1.48
N CYS A 17 5.21 23.73 -0.84
CA CYS A 17 6.49 23.42 -1.46
C CYS A 17 6.69 21.91 -1.65
N GLU A 18 5.64 21.11 -1.43
CA GLU A 18 5.65 19.65 -1.43
C GLU A 18 6.55 19.02 -0.34
N ASN A 19 6.88 19.76 0.72
CA ASN A 19 7.63 19.20 1.85
C ASN A 19 6.72 18.29 2.69
N GLU A 20 7.28 17.17 3.17
CA GLU A 20 6.58 16.25 4.08
C GLU A 20 6.40 16.87 5.46
N VAL A 21 5.14 17.05 5.87
CA VAL A 21 4.77 17.54 7.21
C VAL A 21 4.43 16.39 8.14
N VAL A 22 3.65 15.41 7.65
CA VAL A 22 3.26 14.21 8.41
C VAL A 22 3.25 13.00 7.49
N LYS A 23 3.65 11.85 8.03
CA LYS A 23 3.66 10.57 7.33
C LYS A 23 2.96 9.48 8.13
N PHE A 24 2.08 8.75 7.46
CA PHE A 24 1.54 7.48 7.89
C PHE A 24 2.13 6.35 7.04
N SER A 25 2.48 5.24 7.69
CA SER A 25 2.93 4.03 6.99
C SER A 25 2.25 2.79 7.57
N ALA A 26 1.71 1.95 6.71
CA ALA A 26 1.17 0.64 7.08
C ALA A 26 1.85 -0.46 6.27
N SER A 27 2.22 -1.53 6.95
CA SER A 27 2.69 -2.78 6.33
C SER A 27 1.77 -3.90 6.80
N PRO A 28 0.59 -4.08 6.16
CA PRO A 28 -0.30 -5.18 6.50
C PRO A 28 0.46 -6.51 6.41
N ASN A 29 0.34 -7.34 7.46
CA ASN A 29 0.95 -8.67 7.48
C ASN A 29 0.51 -9.46 6.24
N PRO A 30 1.40 -10.27 5.65
CA PRO A 30 1.07 -11.05 4.46
C PRO A 30 -0.17 -11.90 4.72
N VAL A 31 -1.13 -11.82 3.80
CA VAL A 31 -2.33 -12.65 3.85
C VAL A 31 -1.96 -14.03 3.33
N LEU A 32 -2.13 -15.06 4.16
CA LEU A 32 -2.07 -16.44 3.70
C LEU A 32 -3.29 -16.66 2.80
N GLN A 33 -3.10 -16.90 1.50
CA GLN A 33 -4.20 -17.02 0.52
C GLN A 33 -5.27 -18.09 0.84
N ARG A 34 -5.03 -18.97 1.83
CA ARG A 34 -6.04 -19.94 2.32
C ARG A 34 -7.08 -19.32 3.26
N ALA A 35 -6.82 -18.15 3.83
CA ALA A 35 -7.80 -17.44 4.64
C ALA A 35 -8.74 -16.66 3.72
N GLU A 36 -9.79 -17.35 3.23
CA GLU A 36 -11.10 -16.76 2.89
C GLU A 36 -11.05 -15.32 2.38
N SER A 37 -10.52 -15.05 1.17
CA SER A 37 -10.68 -13.80 0.39
C SER A 37 -10.97 -12.52 1.21
N SER A 38 -10.22 -12.28 2.29
CA SER A 38 -10.64 -11.30 3.29
C SER A 38 -9.94 -10.00 2.95
N CYS A 39 -10.67 -9.05 2.35
CA CYS A 39 -10.16 -7.71 2.15
C CYS A 39 -9.75 -7.13 3.51
N ARG A 40 -8.45 -6.82 3.68
CA ARG A 40 -7.96 -6.13 4.86
C ARG A 40 -8.08 -4.63 4.67
N GLN A 41 -8.90 -4.00 5.52
CA GLN A 41 -9.00 -2.55 5.56
C GLN A 41 -7.89 -1.98 6.44
N VAL A 42 -7.20 -0.96 5.93
CA VAL A 42 -6.32 -0.08 6.71
C VAL A 42 -6.98 1.29 6.75
N SER A 43 -7.15 1.86 7.94
CA SER A 43 -7.73 3.19 8.13
C SER A 43 -6.86 4.02 9.07
N HIS A 44 -6.71 5.29 8.75
CA HIS A 44 -5.98 6.26 9.55
C HIS A 44 -6.63 7.63 9.42
N VAL A 45 -6.71 8.35 10.54
CA VAL A 45 -7.22 9.71 10.60
C VAL A 45 -6.08 10.60 11.07
N PHE A 46 -5.69 11.56 10.23
CA PHE A 46 -4.77 12.60 10.65
C PHE A 46 -5.54 13.65 11.44
N THR A 47 -5.10 13.95 12.66
CA THR A 47 -5.58 15.08 13.47
C THR A 47 -4.40 15.98 13.82
N ASP A 48 -4.69 17.24 14.16
CA ASP A 48 -3.71 18.17 14.75
C ASP A 48 -2.43 18.41 13.92
N PHE A 49 -2.48 18.17 12.60
CA PHE A 49 -1.34 18.27 11.68
C PHE A 49 -0.96 19.71 11.25
N GLY A 50 -1.47 20.72 11.97
CA GLY A 50 -1.18 22.13 11.71
C GLY A 50 -1.85 22.70 10.45
N LYS A 51 -1.53 23.97 10.16
CA LYS A 51 -1.97 24.69 8.95
C LYS A 51 -0.93 24.54 7.84
N GLY A 52 -1.33 24.81 6.60
CA GLY A 52 -0.40 24.87 5.47
C GLY A 52 -0.30 23.60 4.64
N ILE A 53 -1.02 22.53 5.01
CA ILE A 53 -1.15 21.35 4.14
C ILE A 53 -1.89 21.73 2.86
N ARG A 54 -1.30 21.37 1.72
CA ARG A 54 -1.85 21.59 0.38
C ARG A 54 -2.11 20.29 -0.36
N TYR A 55 -1.28 19.26 -0.12
CA TYR A 55 -1.34 18.01 -0.87
C TYR A 55 -1.36 16.79 0.04
N VAL A 56 -1.91 15.71 -0.51
CA VAL A 56 -1.82 14.36 0.07
C VAL A 56 -1.18 13.44 -0.96
N SER A 57 -0.05 12.84 -0.62
CA SER A 57 0.63 11.84 -1.44
C SER A 57 0.25 10.45 -0.95
N PHE A 58 -0.28 9.62 -1.84
CA PHE A 58 -0.59 8.22 -1.61
C PHE A 58 0.36 7.34 -2.42
N GLU A 59 1.08 6.45 -1.73
CA GLU A 59 2.02 5.52 -2.35
C GLU A 59 1.75 4.11 -1.85
N GLN A 60 1.44 3.20 -2.76
CA GLN A 60 1.19 1.80 -2.44
C GLN A 60 2.20 0.91 -3.17
N TYR A 61 2.87 0.05 -2.42
CA TYR A 61 3.77 -0.95 -2.95
C TYR A 61 3.22 -2.34 -2.65
N GLY A 62 2.94 -3.10 -3.70
CA GLY A 62 2.63 -4.52 -3.62
C GLY A 62 3.77 -5.33 -4.23
N ARG A 63 4.23 -6.37 -3.53
CA ARG A 63 5.14 -7.36 -4.10
C ARG A 63 4.59 -8.75 -3.87
N ASP A 64 4.33 -9.45 -4.97
CA ASP A 64 4.10 -10.89 -4.94
C ASP A 64 5.42 -11.58 -4.57
N THR A 65 5.38 -12.46 -3.58
CA THR A 65 6.55 -13.26 -3.18
C THR A 65 6.90 -14.37 -4.18
N ARG A 66 6.09 -14.55 -5.23
CA ARG A 66 6.41 -15.38 -6.39
C ARG A 66 6.33 -14.57 -7.69
N SER A 67 7.39 -14.67 -8.50
CA SER A 67 7.34 -14.34 -9.91
C SER A 67 6.45 -15.38 -10.61
N TRP A 68 5.32 -14.94 -11.17
CA TRP A 68 4.65 -15.76 -12.16
C TRP A 68 5.61 -15.92 -13.35
N VAL A 69 6.24 -17.09 -13.50
CA VAL A 69 6.65 -17.54 -14.84
C VAL A 69 5.38 -18.07 -15.50
N GLY A 70 4.52 -17.16 -15.93
CA GLY A 70 3.42 -17.44 -16.84
C GLY A 70 3.96 -17.57 -18.26
N ARG A 71 4.58 -18.71 -18.59
CA ARG A 71 4.53 -19.34 -19.93
C ARG A 71 3.04 -19.63 -20.21
N THR A 72 2.42 -19.44 -21.37
CA THR A 72 2.86 -19.37 -22.78
C THR A 72 1.73 -18.69 -23.57
N MET A 73 2.10 -17.89 -24.56
CA MET A 73 1.23 -17.36 -25.63
C MET A 73 0.47 -18.49 -26.36
N VAL A 74 -0.84 -18.35 -26.59
CA VAL A 74 -1.55 -19.16 -27.61
C VAL A 74 -2.16 -18.17 -28.62
N PRO A 75 -1.88 -18.30 -29.92
CA PRO A 75 -2.29 -17.32 -30.93
C PRO A 75 -3.79 -17.44 -31.24
N LEU A 76 -4.38 -16.34 -31.70
CA LEU A 76 -5.56 -16.36 -32.56
C LEU A 76 -5.10 -16.38 -34.03
#